data_AF-A0A521GWB4-F1
#
_entry.id   AF-A0A521GWB4-F1
#
_cell.length_a   1.000
_cell.length_b   1.000
_cell.length_c   1.000
_cell.angle_alpha   90.00
_cell.angle_beta   90.00
_cell.angle_gamma   90.00
#
_symmetry.space_group_name_H-M   'P 1'
#
loop_
_entity.id
_entity.type
_entity.pdbx_description
1 polymer ?
#
loop_
_entity_poly.entity_id
_entity_poly.type
_entity_poly.pdbx_seq_one_letter_code
_entity_poly.pdbx_strand_id
1 'polypeptide(L)'
;MLLVSYDLQLPENDAGQIAGQVRRFVEARQWGLPVYIAQAASIGAIDEHFELPGPIPVTLALDKDGRIVDRQEGEAEPARFEEMMRKALGL
;
A
#
# COMPACT_ATOMS: atom_id res chain seq x y z
N MET A 1 -8.95 8.13 -10.62
CA MET A 1 -8.24 8.49 -9.38
C MET A 1 -7.26 7.36 -9.11
N LEU A 2 -5.97 7.65 -8.98
CA LEU A 2 -4.93 6.66 -8.74
C LEU A 2 -4.69 6.55 -7.24
N LEU A 3 -4.74 5.35 -6.68
CA LEU A 3 -4.51 5.12 -5.26
C LEU A 3 -3.51 3.99 -5.09
N VAL A 4 -2.35 4.31 -4.54
CA VAL A 4 -1.31 3.35 -4.17
C VAL A 4 -1.42 3.15 -2.67
N SER A 5 -1.74 1.93 -2.24
CA SER A 5 -1.73 1.55 -0.82
C SER A 5 -0.40 0.89 -0.50
N TYR A 6 0.29 1.39 0.53
CA TYR A 6 1.55 0.82 1.04
C TYR A 6 1.40 0.64 2.55
N ASP A 7 1.59 -0.59 3.04
CA ASP A 7 1.57 -0.90 4.46
C ASP A 7 3.01 -1.02 5.00
N LEU A 8 3.28 -0.37 6.13
CA LEU A 8 4.58 -0.42 6.81
C LEU A 8 4.35 -0.86 8.25
N GLN A 9 4.57 -2.14 8.53
CA GLN A 9 4.60 -2.65 9.90
C GLN A 9 6.03 -2.53 10.46
N LEU A 10 6.22 -1.64 11.44
CA LEU A 10 7.46 -1.50 12.19
C LEU A 10 7.26 -2.05 13.61
N PRO A 11 8.09 -2.99 14.09
CA PRO A 11 8.02 -3.43 15.47
C PRO A 11 8.46 -2.29 16.42
N GLU A 12 7.75 -2.16 17.54
CA GLU A 12 8.09 -1.33 18.72
C GLU A 12 8.10 0.21 18.57
N ASN A 13 7.19 0.82 17.80
CA ASN A 13 7.06 2.29 17.77
C ASN A 13 5.63 2.79 18.06
N ASP A 14 5.54 3.92 18.77
CA ASP A 14 4.29 4.65 19.03
C ASP A 14 3.64 5.10 17.71
N ALA A 15 2.34 4.86 17.54
CA ALA A 15 1.60 5.07 16.29
C ALA A 15 1.72 6.52 15.77
N GLY A 16 1.87 7.50 16.67
CA GLY A 16 2.10 8.90 16.31
C GLY A 16 3.46 9.15 15.62
N GLN A 17 4.49 8.37 15.96
CA GLN A 17 5.83 8.50 15.38
C GLN A 17 5.94 7.82 14.01
N ILE A 18 5.31 6.66 13.83
CA ILE A 18 5.28 5.92 12.56
C ILE A 18 4.59 6.76 11.47
N ALA A 19 3.46 7.38 11.81
CA ALA A 19 2.70 8.26 10.93
C ALA A 19 3.58 9.36 10.30
N GLY A 20 4.35 10.05 11.15
CA GLY A 20 5.27 11.10 10.72
C GLY A 20 6.45 10.58 9.90
N GLN A 21 6.93 9.36 10.16
CA GLN A 21 8.02 8.75 9.40
C GLN A 21 7.59 8.34 7.99
N VAL A 22 6.44 7.66 7.84
CA VAL A 22 5.92 7.26 6.53
C VAL A 22 5.60 8.49 5.68
N ARG A 23 4.96 9.51 6.28
CA ARG A 23 4.68 10.77 5.57
C ARG A 23 5.97 11.44 5.08
N ARG A 24 6.97 11.63 5.94
CA ARG A 24 8.26 12.22 5.56
C ARG A 24 8.97 11.42 4.48
N PHE A 25 8.89 10.09 4.53
CA PHE A 25 9.46 9.22 3.51
C PHE A 25 8.81 9.46 2.13
N VAL A 26 7.49 9.47 2.06
CA VAL A 26 6.75 9.72 0.80
C VAL A 26 6.99 11.14 0.27
N GLU A 27 7.00 12.13 1.16
CA GLU A 27 7.31 13.53 0.81
C GLU A 27 8.74 13.68 0.26
N ALA A 28 9.74 13.08 0.92
CA ALA A 28 11.13 13.11 0.49
C ALA A 28 11.34 12.45 -0.88
N ARG A 29 10.52 11.44 -1.20
CA ARG A 29 10.53 10.78 -2.51
C ARG A 29 9.74 11.52 -3.59
N GLN A 30 9.05 12.61 -3.24
CA GLN A 30 8.22 13.42 -4.14
C GLN A 30 7.18 12.61 -4.93
N TRP A 31 6.72 11.49 -4.38
CA TRP A 31 5.76 10.62 -5.08
C TRP A 31 4.36 11.20 -5.15
N GLY A 32 4.03 12.18 -4.28
CA GLY A 32 2.72 12.84 -4.28
C GLY A 32 1.55 11.89 -3.96
N LEU A 33 1.84 10.73 -3.37
CA LEU A 33 0.83 9.72 -3.04
C LEU A 33 0.13 10.09 -1.73
N PRO A 34 -1.22 9.98 -1.66
CA PRO A 34 -1.92 10.10 -0.40
C PRO A 34 -1.52 8.95 0.52
N VAL A 35 -1.18 9.27 1.77
CA VAL A 35 -0.84 8.29 2.80
C VAL A 35 -1.98 8.21 3.81
N TYR A 36 -2.56 7.03 3.96
CA TYR A 36 -3.56 6.71 4.96
C TYR A 36 -2.95 5.82 6.03
N ILE A 37 -3.20 6.12 7.30
CA ILE A 37 -2.67 5.35 8.43
C ILE A 37 -3.88 4.78 9.18
N ALA A 38 -4.00 3.47 9.18
CA ALA A 38 -5.05 2.76 9.89
C ALA A 38 -4.67 2.58 11.36
N GLN A 39 -5.68 2.60 12.25
CA GLN A 39 -5.48 2.19 13.63
C GLN A 39 -5.49 0.67 13.73
N ALA A 40 -4.84 0.10 14.75
CA ALA A 40 -4.74 -1.34 14.95
C ALA A 40 -6.11 -2.08 14.89
N ALA A 41 -7.16 -1.47 15.45
CA ALA A 41 -8.51 -2.02 15.42
C ALA A 41 -9.12 -2.12 14.00
N SER A 42 -8.61 -1.37 13.04
CA SER A 42 -9.04 -1.37 11.64
C SER A 42 -8.20 -2.28 10.75
N ILE A 43 -7.02 -2.72 11.20
CA ILE A 43 -6.10 -3.55 10.40
C ILE A 43 -6.76 -4.89 10.06
N GLY A 44 -7.38 -5.56 11.03
CA GLY A 44 -8.02 -6.85 10.78
C GLY A 44 -9.12 -6.81 9.71
N ALA A 45 -9.86 -5.70 9.61
CA ALA A 45 -10.87 -5.52 8.57
C ALA A 45 -10.26 -5.29 7.18
N ILE A 46 -9.11 -4.60 7.11
CA ILE A 46 -8.36 -4.40 5.85
C ILE A 46 -7.76 -5.73 5.41
N ASP A 47 -7.15 -6.48 6.34
CA ASP A 47 -6.55 -7.78 6.08
C ASP A 47 -7.59 -8.78 5.56
N GLU A 48 -8.76 -8.85 6.21
CA GLU A 48 -9.86 -9.72 5.78
C GLU A 48 -10.41 -9.30 4.42
N HIS A 49 -10.64 -7.99 4.21
CA HIS A 49 -11.22 -7.49 2.97
C HIS A 49 -10.33 -7.74 1.74
N PHE A 50 -9.01 -7.64 1.90
CA PHE A 50 -8.05 -7.79 0.80
C PHE A 50 -7.30 -9.14 0.82
N GLU A 51 -7.66 -10.05 1.71
CA GLU A 51 -7.01 -11.35 1.90
C GLU A 51 -5.48 -11.22 2.03
N LEU A 52 -5.05 -10.29 2.89
CA LEU A 52 -3.62 -9.98 3.06
C LEU A 52 -2.89 -11.12 3.78
N PRO A 53 -1.66 -11.46 3.36
CA PRO A 53 -0.92 -12.63 3.83
C PRO A 53 -0.23 -12.40 5.19
N GLY A 54 -0.71 -11.44 6.00
CA GLY A 54 -0.13 -11.09 7.29
C GLY A 54 1.22 -10.37 7.16
N PRO A 55 2.34 -10.92 7.68
CA PRO A 55 3.60 -10.19 7.82
C PRO A 55 4.35 -9.93 6.51
N ILE A 56 3.85 -10.43 5.37
CA ILE A 56 4.49 -10.25 4.07
C ILE A 56 4.01 -8.91 3.49
N PRO A 57 4.91 -7.98 3.13
CA PRO A 57 4.52 -6.74 2.46
C PRO A 57 3.78 -7.05 1.15
N VAL A 58 2.69 -6.34 0.89
CA VAL A 58 1.90 -6.51 -0.34
C VAL A 58 1.65 -5.17 -1.02
N THR A 59 1.80 -5.18 -2.34
CA THR A 59 1.30 -4.14 -3.22
C THR A 59 0.08 -4.68 -3.97
N LEU A 60 -1.04 -3.94 -3.93
CA LEU A 60 -2.26 -4.26 -4.67
C LEU A 60 -2.50 -3.22 -5.76
N ALA A 61 -2.89 -3.67 -6.94
CA ALA A 61 -3.35 -2.82 -8.03
C ALA A 61 -4.87 -2.93 -8.14
N LEU A 62 -5.57 -1.80 -8.01
CA LEU A 62 -7.02 -1.74 -8.08
C LEU A 62 -7.47 -0.99 -9.34
N ASP A 63 -8.51 -1.48 -10.00
CA ASP A 63 -9.16 -0.77 -11.11
C ASP A 63 -10.06 0.39 -10.62
N LYS A 64 -10.65 1.13 -11.55
CA LYS A 64 -11.55 2.25 -11.25
C LYS A 64 -12.83 1.86 -10.49
N ASP A 65 -13.19 0.58 -10.52
CA ASP A 65 -14.37 0.03 -9.83
C ASP A 65 -13.98 -0.55 -8.46
N GLY A 66 -12.70 -0.45 -8.07
CA GLY A 66 -12.17 -0.94 -6.80
C GLY A 66 -11.85 -2.44 -6.79
N ARG A 67 -11.81 -3.11 -7.96
CA ARG A 67 -11.45 -4.53 -8.02
C ARG A 67 -9.95 -4.70 -8.06
N ILE A 68 -9.43 -5.69 -7.33
CA ILE A 68 -8.02 -6.09 -7.43
C ILE A 68 -7.79 -6.70 -8.82
N VAL A 69 -6.91 -6.09 -9.60
CA VAL A 69 -6.52 -6.57 -10.94
C VAL A 69 -5.08 -7.08 -11.01
N ASP A 70 -4.28 -6.78 -9.99
CA ASP A 70 -2.96 -7.38 -9.81
C ASP A 70 -2.53 -7.35 -8.33
N ARG A 71 -1.60 -8.25 -7.98
CA ARG A 71 -1.06 -8.42 -6.63
C ARG A 71 0.43 -8.75 -6.72
N GLN A 72 1.22 -8.13 -5.84
CA GLN A 72 2.63 -8.44 -5.66
C GLN A 72 2.91 -8.61 -4.17
N GLU A 73 3.40 -9.78 -3.80
CA GLU A 73 3.87 -10.06 -2.45
C GLU A 73 5.38 -9.91 -2.39
N GLY A 74 5.89 -9.38 -1.28
CA GLY A 74 7.30 -9.07 -1.12
C GLY A 74 7.75 -7.89 -1.97
N GLU A 75 9.05 -7.88 -2.27
CA GLU A 75 9.68 -6.79 -3.00
C GLU A 75 9.26 -6.77 -4.48
N ALA A 76 9.06 -5.57 -5.02
CA ALA A 76 8.72 -5.34 -6.41
C ALA A 76 9.79 -4.47 -7.08
N GLU A 77 10.32 -4.94 -8.21
CA GLU A 77 11.16 -4.12 -9.07
C GLU A 77 10.33 -3.00 -9.76
N PRO A 78 10.94 -1.88 -10.17
CA PRO A 78 10.23 -0.79 -10.84
C PRO A 78 9.42 -1.21 -12.07
N ALA A 79 9.95 -2.15 -12.87
CA ALA A 79 9.26 -2.69 -14.03
C ALA A 79 7.98 -3.45 -13.65
N ARG A 80 8.01 -4.17 -12.52
CA ARG A 80 6.83 -4.87 -12.00
C ARG A 80 5.75 -3.90 -11.55
N PHE A 81 6.15 -2.81 -10.88
CA PHE A 81 5.24 -1.76 -10.50
C PHE A 81 4.57 -1.10 -11.72
N GLU A 82 5.33 -0.82 -12.78
CA GLU A 82 4.78 -0.26 -14.03
C GLU A 82 3.74 -1.21 -14.68
N GLU A 83 4.02 -2.50 -14.71
CA GLU A 83 3.08 -3.51 -15.24
C GLU A 83 1.76 -3.52 -14.46
N MET A 84 1.84 -3.55 -13.12
CA MET A 84 0.68 -3.50 -12.23
C MET A 84 -0.17 -2.24 -12.48
N MET A 85 0.50 -1.11 -12.69
CA MET A 85 -0.14 0.17 -12.98
C MET A 85 -0.86 0.19 -14.33
N ARG A 86 -0.27 -0.42 -15.37
CA ARG A 86 -0.94 -0.57 -16.67
C ARG A 86 -2.24 -1.37 -16.55
N LYS A 87 -2.21 -2.48 -15.81
CA LYS A 87 -3.42 -3.29 -15.53
C LYS A 87 -4.50 -2.50 -14.80
N ALA A 88 -4.13 -1.74 -13.77
CA ALA A 88 -5.06 -0.86 -13.04
C ALA A 88 -5.72 0.20 -13.94
N LEU A 89 -5.00 0.66 -14.96
CA LEU A 89 -5.49 1.62 -15.94
C LEU A 89 -6.25 0.99 -17.12
N GLY A 90 -6.30 -0.35 -17.20
CA GLY A 90 -6.90 -1.08 -18.33
C GLY A 90 -6.08 -0.96 -19.62
N LEU A 91 -4.76 -0.80 -19.51
CA LEU A 91 -3.80 -0.65 -20.61
C LEU A 91 -3.00 -1.94 -20.86
#